data_AF-A0A1X0RVX0-F1
#
_entry.id   AF-A0A1X0RVX0-F1
#
_cell.length_a   1.000
_cell.length_b   1.000
_cell.length_c   1.000
_cell.angle_alpha   90.00
_cell.angle_beta   90.00
_cell.angle_gamma   90.00
#
_symmetry.space_group_name_H-M   'P 1'
#
loop_
_entity.id
_entity.type
_entity.pdbx_description
1 polymer ?
#
loop_
_entity_poly.entity_id
_entity_poly.type
_entity_poly.pdbx_seq_one_letter_code
_entity_poly.pdbx_strand_id
1 'polypeptide(L)'
;MNLGNNTYVNTHSEFPDNTHRDTLLIPKSITQGSLPPIVVEFQWTVTEDSMNRGVLYCTHVYRRYKKHPILLITCISKVSPSSY
;
A
#
# COMPACT_ATOMS: atom_id res chain seq x y z
N MET A 1 5.60 -6.84 15.54
CA MET A 1 6.66 -6.86 14.50
C MET A 1 7.66 -5.77 14.85
N ASN A 2 8.86 -6.13 15.34
CA ASN A 2 9.88 -5.15 15.71
C ASN A 2 10.71 -4.82 14.45
N LEU A 3 10.42 -3.69 13.82
CA LEU A 3 11.17 -3.23 12.64
C LEU A 3 12.53 -2.69 13.11
N GLY A 4 13.55 -3.56 13.06
CA GLY A 4 14.95 -3.18 13.29
C GLY A 4 15.31 -1.97 12.43
N ASN A 5 15.79 -0.92 13.10
CA ASN A 5 16.01 0.43 12.59
C ASN A 5 14.81 1.04 11.86
N ASN A 6 14.34 2.14 12.45
CA ASN A 6 13.17 2.97 12.16
C ASN A 6 13.10 3.53 10.70
N THR A 7 13.25 2.69 9.69
CA THR A 7 13.51 3.03 8.29
C THR A 7 12.25 3.55 7.59
N TYR A 8 11.09 3.10 8.06
CA TYR A 8 9.78 3.53 7.58
C TYR A 8 8.96 4.20 8.70
N VAL A 9 8.12 5.15 8.32
CA VAL A 9 7.01 5.67 9.13
C VAL A 9 5.70 5.15 8.60
N ASN A 10 4.79 4.80 9.50
CA ASN A 10 3.38 4.70 9.16
C ASN A 10 2.83 6.12 8.97
N THR A 11 2.08 6.35 7.90
CA THR A 11 1.44 7.63 7.61
C THR A 11 -0.04 7.44 7.32
N HIS A 12 -0.80 8.52 7.48
CA HIS A 12 -2.25 8.53 7.31
C HIS A 12 -2.68 7.96 5.94
N SER A 13 -3.81 7.25 5.98
CA SER A 13 -4.31 6.41 4.90
C SER A 13 -5.45 7.03 4.09
N GLU A 14 -5.81 8.29 4.36
CA GLU A 14 -6.88 8.99 3.66
C GLU A 14 -6.41 9.57 2.33
N PHE A 15 -7.09 9.18 1.26
CA PHE A 15 -6.93 9.75 -0.06
C PHE A 15 -8.08 10.70 -0.42
N PRO A 16 -7.88 11.61 -1.41
CA PRO A 16 -8.88 12.60 -1.78
C PRO A 16 -10.24 12.06 -2.26
N ASP A 17 -10.32 10.77 -2.56
CA ASP A 17 -11.54 10.05 -2.98
C ASP A 17 -12.28 9.38 -1.81
N ASN A 18 -11.97 9.75 -0.56
CA ASN A 18 -12.48 9.12 0.67
C ASN A 18 -12.22 7.61 0.74
N THR A 19 -11.25 7.11 -0.04
CA THR A 19 -10.83 5.72 0.09
C THR A 19 -9.77 5.60 1.19
N HIS A 20 -9.88 4.51 1.94
CA HIS A 20 -8.99 4.20 3.05
C HIS A 20 -8.24 2.91 2.75
N ARG A 21 -6.94 2.92 3.05
CA ARG A 21 -6.08 1.73 3.11
C ARG A 21 -5.74 1.37 4.54
N ASP A 22 -5.27 0.15 4.77
CA ASP A 22 -4.91 -0.27 6.13
C ASP A 22 -3.61 0.37 6.60
N THR A 23 -2.56 0.37 5.77
CA THR A 23 -1.26 0.93 6.16
C THR A 23 -0.47 1.47 4.96
N LEU A 24 0.18 2.62 5.12
CA LEU A 24 1.25 3.07 4.23
C LEU A 24 2.53 3.33 4.99
N LEU A 25 3.58 2.73 4.48
CA LEU A 25 4.93 2.92 4.97
C LEU A 25 5.68 3.85 4.02
N ILE A 26 6.14 4.99 4.55
CA ILE A 26 7.02 5.94 3.84
C ILE A 26 8.43 5.88 4.43
N PRO A 27 9.50 5.86 3.61
CA PRO A 27 10.86 5.89 4.13
C PRO A 27 11.17 7.18 4.92
N LYS A 28 11.93 7.09 6.01
CA LYS A 28 12.28 8.24 6.86
C LYS A 28 13.36 9.16 6.30
N SER A 29 14.35 8.62 5.59
CA SER A 29 15.46 9.43 5.06
C SER A 29 15.44 9.47 3.53
N ILE A 30 15.53 10.70 3.02
CA ILE A 30 15.55 11.02 1.58
C ILE A 30 16.99 10.92 1.01
N THR A 31 18.01 10.69 1.84
CA THR A 31 19.39 10.58 1.36
C THR A 31 19.64 9.27 0.59
N GLN A 32 19.71 9.45 -0.74
CA GLN A 32 20.21 8.55 -1.79
C GLN A 32 19.36 7.32 -2.14
N GLY A 33 18.60 7.41 -3.23
CA GLY A 33 17.96 6.23 -3.85
C GLY A 33 16.80 5.65 -3.06
N SER A 34 16.13 6.49 -2.26
CA SER A 34 15.20 6.08 -1.20
C SER A 34 14.25 4.97 -1.64
N LEU A 35 14.17 3.97 -0.76
CA LEU A 35 13.26 2.84 -0.83
C LEU A 35 11.85 3.27 -1.28
N PRO A 36 11.11 2.40 -1.97
CA PRO A 36 9.76 2.74 -2.41
C PRO A 36 8.82 2.87 -1.19
N PRO A 37 7.79 3.72 -1.29
CA PRO A 37 6.61 3.62 -0.44
C PRO A 37 6.03 2.20 -0.47
N ILE A 38 5.42 1.74 0.62
CA ILE A 38 4.77 0.42 0.66
C ILE A 38 3.31 0.59 1.08
N VAL A 39 2.39 0.25 0.18
CA VAL A 39 0.96 0.14 0.47
C VAL A 39 0.69 -1.28 0.95
N VAL A 40 0.12 -1.42 2.15
CA VAL A 40 -0.24 -2.71 2.73
C VAL A 40 -1.75 -2.77 2.92
N GLU A 41 -2.35 -3.82 2.37
CA GLU A 41 -3.78 -4.14 2.45
C GLU A 41 -3.93 -5.53 3.08
N PHE A 42 -4.78 -5.64 4.11
CA PHE A 42 -5.22 -6.90 4.68
C PHE A 42 -6.66 -7.14 4.23
N GLN A 43 -6.88 -8.21 3.49
CA GLN A 43 -8.21 -8.54 2.97
C GLN A 43 -8.60 -9.95 3.42
N TRP A 44 -9.80 -10.09 3.99
CA TRP A 44 -10.32 -11.41 4.32
C TRP A 44 -10.50 -12.27 3.08
N THR A 45 -11.07 -11.68 2.03
CA THR A 45 -11.16 -12.25 0.69
C THR A 45 -10.56 -11.28 -0.31
N VAL A 46 -9.58 -11.74 -1.09
CA VAL A 46 -9.00 -10.92 -2.18
C VAL A 46 -9.82 -11.16 -3.45
N THR A 47 -10.53 -10.13 -3.89
CA THR A 47 -11.28 -10.06 -5.15
C THR A 47 -10.57 -9.18 -6.18
N GLU A 48 -11.00 -9.23 -7.44
CA GLU A 48 -10.53 -8.29 -8.47
C GLU A 48 -10.74 -6.82 -8.07
N ASP A 49 -11.89 -6.49 -7.48
CA ASP A 49 -12.16 -5.15 -6.96
C ASP A 49 -11.17 -4.71 -5.88
N SER A 50 -10.79 -5.63 -4.98
CA SER A 50 -9.78 -5.33 -3.95
C SER A 50 -8.39 -5.11 -4.55
N MET A 51 -8.04 -5.85 -5.61
CA MET A 51 -6.79 -5.67 -6.36
C MET A 51 -6.79 -4.32 -7.09
N ASN A 52 -7.90 -3.98 -7.78
CA ASN A 52 -8.09 -2.71 -8.47
C ASN A 52 -8.02 -1.52 -7.51
N ARG A 53 -8.61 -1.63 -6.32
CA ARG A 53 -8.44 -0.64 -5.24
C ARG A 53 -6.97 -0.48 -4.84
N GLY A 54 -6.24 -1.58 -4.66
CA GLY A 54 -4.80 -1.53 -4.37
C GLY A 54 -4.01 -0.79 -5.45
N VAL A 55 -4.32 -1.02 -6.74
CA VAL A 55 -3.71 -0.28 -7.87
C VAL A 55 -4.06 1.22 -7.82
N LEU A 56 -5.30 1.56 -7.49
CA LEU A 56 -5.72 2.95 -7.32
C LEU A 56 -4.93 3.64 -6.19
N TYR A 57 -4.76 2.97 -5.05
CA TYR A 57 -3.93 3.49 -3.94
C TYR A 57 -2.49 3.73 -4.38
N CYS A 58 -1.92 2.82 -5.15
CA CYS A 58 -0.58 2.99 -5.71
C CYS A 58 -0.48 4.23 -6.60
N THR A 59 -1.51 4.49 -7.40
CA THR A 59 -1.58 5.69 -8.26
C THR A 59 -1.61 6.97 -7.42
N HIS A 60 -2.40 7.01 -6.34
CA HIS A 60 -2.42 8.15 -5.43
C HIS A 60 -1.09 8.37 -4.70
N VAL A 61 -0.42 7.30 -4.26
CA VAL A 61 0.91 7.37 -3.64
C VAL A 61 1.94 7.90 -4.62
N TYR A 62 1.95 7.39 -5.86
CA TYR A 62 2.84 7.91 -6.89
C TYR A 62 2.58 9.40 -7.15
N ARG A 63 1.32 9.82 -7.27
CA ARG A 63 0.98 11.24 -7.48
C ARG A 63 1.50 12.14 -6.37
N ARG A 64 1.42 11.70 -5.11
CA ARG A 64 1.84 12.44 -3.91
C ARG A 64 3.35 12.46 -3.71
N TYR A 65 4.03 11.33 -3.84
CA TYR A 65 5.44 11.19 -3.49
C TYR A 65 6.39 11.11 -4.68
N LYS A 66 5.85 11.06 -5.91
CA LYS A 66 6.59 10.92 -7.18
C LYS A 66 7.53 9.71 -7.20
N LYS A 67 7.15 8.64 -6.50
CA LYS A 67 7.88 7.35 -6.43
C LYS A 67 6.92 6.19 -6.58
N HIS A 68 7.34 5.17 -7.33
CA HIS A 68 6.55 3.96 -7.52
C HIS A 68 6.48 3.19 -6.18
N PRO A 69 5.27 2.92 -5.68
CA PRO A 69 5.08 2.14 -4.47
C PRO A 69 5.17 0.63 -4.75
N ILE A 70 5.46 -0.13 -3.70
CA ILE A 70 5.19 -1.56 -3.63
C ILE A 70 3.77 -1.74 -3.09
N LEU A 71 2.98 -2.61 -3.72
CA LEU A 71 1.69 -3.06 -3.21
C LEU A 71 1.85 -4.44 -2.58
N LEU A 72 1.50 -4.57 -1.30
CA LEU A 72 1.43 -5.84 -0.60
C LEU A 72 -0.02 -6.08 -0.16
N ILE A 73 -0.66 -7.08 -0.76
CA ILE A 73 -2.00 -7.53 -0.34
C ILE A 73 -1.84 -8.84 0.42
N THR A 74 -2.20 -8.83 1.69
CA THR A 74 -2.24 -10.03 2.55
C THR A 74 -3.66 -10.58 2.56
N CYS A 75 -3.85 -11.74 1.93
CA CYS A 75 -5.10 -12.49 1.99
C CYS A 75 -5.16 -13.32 3.27
N ILE A 76 -6.24 -13.17 4.05
CA ILE A 76 -6.41 -13.92 5.31
C ILE A 76 -7.10 -15.27 5.08
N SER A 77 -8.12 -15.32 4.21
CA SER A 77 -8.94 -16.53 4.02
C SER A 77 -8.86 -17.09 2.61
N LYS A 78 -9.31 -16.34 1.60
CA LYS A 78 -9.40 -16.86 0.23
C LYS A 78 -9.17 -15.81 -0.85
N VAL A 79 -8.64 -16.26 -1.98
CA VAL A 79 -8.55 -15.44 -3.20
C VAL A 79 -9.69 -15.88 -4.12
N SER A 80 -10.47 -14.93 -4.62
CA SER A 80 -11.60 -15.17 -5.52
C SER A 80 -11.58 -14.11 -6.62
N PRO A 81 -10.61 -14.17 -7.55
CA PRO A 81 -10.63 -13.34 -8.74
C PRO A 81 -11.83 -13.78 -9.59
N SER A 82 -12.48 -12.84 -10.27
CA SER A 82 -13.55 -13.15 -11.22
C SER A 82 -13.06 -14.20 -12.22
N SER A 83 -13.73 -15.34 -12.30
CA SER A 83 -13.50 -16.30 -13.38
C SER A 83 -14.16 -15.75 -14.63
N TYR A 84 -13.37 -15.30 -15.60
CA TYR A 84 -13.84 -15.08 -16.97
C TYR A 84 -14.22 -16.42 -17.62
#